data_AF-A0A925W3A5-F1
#
_entry.id   AF-A0A925W3A5-F1
#
_cell.length_a   1.000
_cell.length_b   1.000
_cell.length_c   1.000
_cell.angle_alpha   90.00
_cell.angle_beta   90.00
_cell.angle_gamma   90.00
#
_symmetry.space_group_name_H-M   'P 1'
#
loop_
_entity.id
_entity.type
_entity.pdbx_description
1 polymer ?
#
loop_
_entity_poly.entity_id
_entity_poly.type
_entity_poly.pdbx_seq_one_letter_code
_entity_poly.pdbx_strand_id
1 'polypeptide(L)'
;MQVVEPSEWWRTSFISLLQKTTHLCRFVLMTLLVRRLRTPVLLALVMVATVSACKKGDGDDADSTSGAPAASEASSTRSDSLSLPVVAEEARNGDLVLRVNTTGIVRSRSLVKLTAEVAGVIVQLPVRSGSVVKKGAVILKVDPYPLEMAVRDAQSKLDQAEQRVF
;
A
#
# COMPACT_ATOMS: atom_id res chain seq x y z
N MET A 1 -31.93 6.92 30.57
CA MET A 1 -30.76 6.22 29.98
C MET A 1 -31.18 4.80 29.61
N GLN A 2 -31.27 4.48 28.31
CA GLN A 2 -31.53 3.11 27.86
C GLN A 2 -30.21 2.43 27.46
N VAL A 3 -30.05 1.19 27.90
CA VAL A 3 -28.96 0.27 27.56
C VAL A 3 -29.42 -0.55 26.34
N VAL A 4 -28.62 -0.58 25.29
CA VAL A 4 -28.85 -1.38 24.07
C VAL A 4 -27.73 -2.42 23.98
N GLU A 5 -28.09 -3.70 24.01
CA GLU A 5 -27.21 -4.83 23.67
C GLU A 5 -27.13 -5.01 22.14
N PRO A 6 -25.96 -5.40 21.58
CA PRO A 6 -25.89 -5.96 20.24
C PRO A 6 -25.16 -7.32 20.22
N SER A 7 -25.94 -8.41 20.24
CA SER A 7 -25.56 -9.74 19.76
C SER A 7 -25.78 -9.83 18.23
N GLU A 8 -25.16 -10.83 17.58
CA GLU A 8 -25.32 -11.26 16.16
C GLU A 8 -24.24 -10.87 15.10
N TRP A 9 -23.26 -9.99 15.37
CA TRP A 9 -22.29 -9.58 14.32
C TRP A 9 -21.08 -10.52 14.10
N TRP A 10 -20.89 -11.54 14.94
CA TRP A 10 -19.65 -12.35 14.93
C TRP A 10 -19.74 -13.68 14.15
N ARG A 11 -20.93 -14.13 13.78
CA ARG A 11 -21.12 -15.45 13.14
C ARG A 11 -20.81 -15.49 11.65
N THR A 12 -20.90 -14.37 10.93
CA THR A 12 -20.73 -14.33 9.47
C THR A 12 -19.31 -13.95 9.02
N SER A 13 -18.50 -13.33 9.89
CA SER A 13 -17.17 -12.84 9.53
C SER A 13 -16.07 -13.92 9.58
N PHE A 14 -16.26 -14.96 10.39
CA PHE A 14 -15.21 -15.96 10.67
C PHE A 14 -14.97 -16.95 9.52
N ILE A 15 -15.98 -17.21 8.68
CA ILE A 15 -15.89 -18.19 7.58
C ILE A 15 -15.15 -17.60 6.36
N SER A 16 -15.15 -16.27 6.19
CA SER A 16 -14.50 -15.61 5.04
C SER A 16 -12.97 -15.48 5.20
N LEU A 17 -12.47 -15.58 6.44
CA LEU A 17 -11.05 -15.34 6.74
C LEU A 17 -10.14 -16.54 6.44
N LEU A 18 -10.70 -17.75 6.30
CA LEU A 18 -9.94 -18.98 6.02
C LEU A 18 -9.64 -19.21 4.53
N GLN A 19 -10.40 -18.60 3.61
CA GLN A 19 -10.24 -18.81 2.16
C GLN A 19 -9.21 -17.85 1.52
N LYS A 20 -8.94 -16.70 2.16
CA LYS A 20 -8.08 -15.63 1.63
C LYS A 20 -6.58 -15.82 1.92
N THR A 21 -6.25 -16.68 2.88
CA THR A 21 -4.88 -16.93 3.36
C THR A 21 -4.09 -17.84 2.41
N THR A 22 -4.76 -18.70 1.65
CA THR A 22 -4.12 -19.68 0.76
C THR A 22 -3.65 -19.06 -0.57
N HIS A 23 -4.30 -17.99 -1.04
CA HIS A 23 -3.96 -17.32 -2.31
C HIS A 23 -2.75 -16.38 -2.21
N LEU A 24 -2.53 -15.74 -1.06
CA LEU A 24 -1.40 -14.81 -0.89
C LEU A 24 -0.04 -15.53 -0.87
N CYS A 25 0.02 -16.77 -0.37
CA CYS A 25 1.28 -17.48 -0.22
C CYS A 25 1.84 -17.98 -1.57
N ARG A 26 0.98 -18.45 -2.50
CA ARG A 26 1.41 -18.85 -3.86
C ARG A 26 1.89 -17.67 -4.70
N PHE A 27 1.31 -16.47 -4.52
CA PHE A 27 1.60 -15.32 -5.38
C PHE A 27 2.97 -14.69 -5.08
N VAL A 28 3.35 -14.61 -3.80
CA VAL A 28 4.63 -14.04 -3.35
C VAL A 28 5.81 -14.95 -3.71
N LEU A 29 5.65 -16.27 -3.57
CA LEU A 29 6.70 -17.24 -3.91
C LEU A 29 7.01 -17.25 -5.43
N MET A 30 5.98 -17.07 -6.27
CA MET A 30 6.10 -17.10 -7.73
C MET A 30 6.69 -15.80 -8.31
N THR A 31 6.46 -14.64 -7.67
CA THR A 31 7.05 -13.35 -8.09
C THR A 31 8.53 -13.22 -7.72
N LEU A 32 8.97 -13.82 -6.61
CA LEU A 32 10.38 -13.82 -6.21
C LEU A 32 11.25 -14.72 -7.09
N LEU A 33 10.70 -15.84 -7.58
CA LEU A 33 11.43 -16.83 -8.38
C LEU A 33 11.67 -16.38 -9.83
N VAL A 34 10.69 -15.70 -10.46
CA VAL A 34 10.81 -15.15 -11.84
C VAL A 34 11.75 -13.93 -11.90
N ARG A 35 11.87 -13.18 -10.81
CA ARG A 35 12.65 -11.93 -10.73
C ARG A 35 14.14 -12.15 -10.49
N ARG A 36 14.55 -13.33 -10.02
CA ARG A 36 15.96 -13.75 -9.85
C ARG A 36 16.61 -14.25 -11.15
N LEU A 37 15.82 -14.67 -12.14
CA LEU A 37 16.32 -15.27 -13.39
C LEU A 37 16.28 -14.33 -14.60
N ARG A 38 15.44 -13.29 -14.58
CA ARG A 38 15.32 -12.29 -15.66
C ARG A 38 16.35 -11.15 -15.58
N THR A 39 16.90 -10.88 -14.39
CA THR A 39 17.87 -9.79 -14.17
C THR A 39 19.24 -10.01 -14.81
N PRO A 40 19.83 -11.23 -14.93
CA PRO A 40 21.11 -11.38 -15.62
C PRO A 40 20.99 -11.29 -17.15
N VAL A 41 19.84 -11.63 -17.75
CA VAL A 41 19.63 -11.64 -19.21
C VAL A 41 19.45 -10.23 -19.78
N LEU A 42 18.72 -9.37 -19.07
CA LEU A 42 18.50 -7.97 -19.49
C LEU A 42 19.76 -7.10 -19.34
N LEU A 43 20.64 -7.41 -18.39
CA LEU A 43 21.89 -6.68 -18.17
C LEU A 43 22.96 -7.03 -19.22
N ALA A 44 22.94 -8.26 -19.74
CA ALA A 44 23.81 -8.71 -20.82
C ALA A 44 23.42 -8.10 -22.20
N LEU A 45 22.12 -7.85 -22.45
CA LEU A 45 21.65 -7.29 -23.72
C LEU A 45 21.94 -5.79 -23.87
N VAL A 46 22.01 -5.04 -22.75
CA VAL A 46 22.28 -3.59 -22.76
C VAL A 46 23.77 -3.28 -22.96
N MET A 47 24.69 -4.17 -22.54
CA MET A 47 26.14 -3.98 -22.73
C MET A 47 26.63 -4.21 -24.17
N VAL A 48 25.84 -4.84 -25.05
CA VAL A 48 26.22 -5.07 -26.45
C VAL A 48 25.82 -3.91 -27.37
N ALA A 49 24.93 -3.00 -26.92
CA ALA A 49 24.31 -2.00 -27.80
C ALA A 49 25.07 -0.65 -27.88
N THR A 50 26.08 -0.38 -27.06
CA THR A 50 26.66 0.98 -26.94
C THR A 50 27.98 1.22 -27.68
N VAL A 51 28.48 0.26 -28.49
CA VAL A 51 29.78 0.42 -29.21
C VAL A 51 29.62 0.66 -30.72
N SER A 52 28.41 0.79 -31.26
CA SER A 52 28.25 0.92 -32.72
C SER A 52 27.30 2.04 -33.12
N ALA A 53 27.83 3.27 -33.21
CA ALA A 53 27.66 4.16 -34.37
C ALA A 53 28.04 5.63 -34.05
N CYS A 54 29.27 6.01 -34.39
CA CYS A 54 29.55 7.35 -34.88
C CYS A 54 29.97 7.24 -36.35
N LYS A 55 29.58 8.25 -37.14
CA LYS A 55 30.30 8.84 -38.29
C LYS A 55 29.73 8.58 -39.70
N LYS A 56 29.21 9.66 -40.31
CA LYS A 56 29.35 10.16 -41.72
C LYS A 56 28.20 11.18 -41.92
N GLY A 57 28.32 12.41 -42.42
CA GLY A 57 29.32 13.10 -43.24
C GLY A 57 28.63 13.67 -44.49
N ASP A 58 28.66 15.01 -44.61
CA ASP A 58 28.67 15.86 -45.82
C ASP A 58 27.44 16.08 -46.74
N GLY A 59 27.27 17.39 -47.08
CA GLY A 59 26.88 17.97 -48.37
C GLY A 59 25.37 18.00 -48.72
N ASP A 60 24.83 18.93 -49.50
CA ASP A 60 25.30 20.18 -50.12
C ASP A 60 24.10 20.81 -50.86
N ASP A 61 24.18 22.10 -51.14
CA ASP A 61 23.53 22.85 -52.25
C ASP A 61 21.99 22.95 -52.39
N ALA A 62 21.47 24.19 -52.38
CA ALA A 62 21.22 24.94 -53.63
C ALA A 62 20.43 26.24 -53.38
N ASP A 63 21.10 27.34 -53.70
CA ASP A 63 20.60 28.69 -53.96
C ASP A 63 19.73 28.75 -55.22
N SER A 64 18.77 29.67 -55.25
CA SER A 64 18.33 30.39 -56.46
C SER A 64 17.42 31.56 -56.09
N THR A 65 18.03 32.73 -56.08
CA THR A 65 17.40 34.05 -56.25
C THR A 65 16.76 34.18 -57.64
N SER A 66 15.55 34.76 -57.74
CA SER A 66 15.25 35.97 -58.55
C SER A 66 13.77 36.13 -58.93
N GLY A 67 13.28 37.38 -58.85
CA GLY A 67 12.26 37.89 -59.78
C GLY A 67 10.89 38.22 -59.18
N ALA A 68 10.68 39.50 -58.88
CA ALA A 68 9.38 40.18 -58.92
C ALA A 68 9.50 41.36 -59.92
N PRO A 69 8.43 42.04 -60.38
CA PRO A 69 6.98 41.78 -60.31
C PRO A 69 6.28 41.92 -61.70
N ALA A 70 5.00 41.58 -61.82
CA ALA A 70 4.03 42.30 -62.67
C ALA A 70 2.60 41.78 -62.43
N ALA A 71 1.68 42.71 -62.18
CA ALA A 71 0.25 42.48 -62.03
C ALA A 71 -0.46 42.41 -63.40
N SER A 72 -1.54 41.63 -63.50
CA SER A 72 -2.75 42.04 -64.22
C SER A 72 -3.94 41.15 -63.82
N GLU A 73 -5.11 41.78 -63.84
CA GLU A 73 -6.36 41.44 -63.18
C GLU A 73 -7.27 40.48 -63.97
N ALA A 74 -8.35 40.07 -63.27
CA ALA A 74 -9.68 39.67 -63.78
C ALA A 74 -9.79 38.22 -64.31
N SER A 75 -10.83 37.42 -64.06
CA SER A 75 -12.14 37.64 -63.43
C SER A 75 -12.81 36.28 -63.10
N SER A 76 -13.62 36.30 -62.03
CA SER A 76 -14.90 35.60 -61.82
C SER A 76 -15.01 34.07 -61.97
N THR A 77 -15.21 33.39 -60.84
CA THR A 77 -16.54 32.89 -60.37
C THR A 77 -16.27 31.90 -59.23
N ARG A 78 -16.33 32.35 -57.98
CA ARG A 78 -16.26 31.43 -56.82
C ARG A 78 -17.31 31.81 -55.80
N SER A 79 -18.04 30.78 -55.38
CA SER A 79 -18.98 30.74 -54.27
C SER A 79 -18.52 31.61 -53.11
N ASP A 80 -19.37 32.57 -52.75
CA ASP A 80 -19.23 33.44 -51.59
C ASP A 80 -19.41 32.61 -50.31
N SER A 81 -18.36 31.88 -49.94
CA SER A 81 -18.20 31.36 -48.60
C SER A 81 -17.54 32.46 -47.79
N LEU A 82 -18.30 33.06 -46.87
CA LEU A 82 -17.77 33.99 -45.87
C LEU A 82 -16.61 33.31 -45.14
N SER A 83 -15.38 33.61 -45.55
CA SER A 83 -14.16 33.05 -44.97
C SER A 83 -13.77 33.90 -43.77
N LEU A 84 -14.17 33.46 -42.58
CA LEU A 84 -13.71 34.07 -41.35
C LEU A 84 -12.25 33.66 -41.13
N PRO A 85 -11.32 34.61 -40.95
CA PRO A 85 -9.93 34.27 -40.66
C PRO A 85 -9.86 33.59 -39.29
N VAL A 86 -9.33 32.37 -39.28
CA VAL A 86 -9.11 31.57 -38.06
C VAL A 86 -7.63 31.23 -37.93
N VAL A 87 -7.14 31.27 -36.71
CA VAL A 87 -5.79 30.83 -36.37
C VAL A 87 -5.91 29.43 -35.78
N ALA A 88 -5.29 28.45 -36.44
CA ALA A 88 -5.23 27.08 -35.96
C ALA A 88 -3.82 26.77 -35.46
N GLU A 89 -3.73 25.94 -34.42
CA GLU A 89 -2.48 25.37 -33.91
C GLU A 89 -2.58 23.84 -33.95
N GLU A 90 -1.47 23.18 -34.30
CA GLU A 90 -1.42 21.72 -34.43
C GLU A 90 -1.52 21.04 -33.05
N ALA A 91 -2.43 20.08 -32.93
CA ALA A 91 -2.57 19.27 -31.72
C ALA A 91 -1.33 18.38 -31.52
N ARG A 92 -0.68 18.50 -30.36
CA ARG A 92 0.48 17.69 -30.00
C ARG A 92 0.08 16.60 -29.02
N ASN A 93 0.53 15.37 -29.28
CA ASN A 93 0.40 14.28 -28.32
C ASN A 93 1.48 14.42 -27.25
N GLY A 94 1.07 14.33 -25.99
CA GLY A 94 1.94 14.39 -24.82
C GLY A 94 1.28 13.74 -23.63
N ASP A 95 2.04 13.49 -22.57
CA ASP A 95 1.53 12.86 -21.36
C ASP A 95 0.82 13.89 -20.48
N LEU A 96 -0.43 13.61 -20.09
CA LEU A 96 -1.22 14.47 -19.22
C LEU A 96 -1.27 13.87 -17.81
N VAL A 97 -0.41 14.36 -16.93
CA VAL A 97 -0.39 13.90 -15.54
C VAL A 97 -1.37 14.71 -14.69
N LEU A 98 -2.54 14.14 -14.43
CA LEU A 98 -3.51 14.70 -13.50
C LEU A 98 -3.11 14.37 -12.05
N ARG A 99 -2.76 15.39 -11.27
CA ARG A 99 -2.50 15.26 -9.82
C ARG A 99 -3.73 15.63 -9.03
N VAL A 100 -4.17 14.72 -8.16
CA VAL A 100 -5.26 14.97 -7.20
C VAL A 100 -4.67 15.05 -5.80
N ASN A 101 -4.76 16.23 -5.18
CA ASN A 101 -4.35 16.44 -3.80
C ASN A 101 -5.56 16.24 -2.89
N THR A 102 -5.45 15.33 -1.93
CA THR A 102 -6.49 15.06 -0.95
C THR A 102 -5.87 14.98 0.45
N THR A 103 -6.69 15.28 1.45
CA THR A 103 -6.28 15.23 2.85
C THR A 103 -6.93 14.02 3.50
N GLY A 104 -6.15 13.29 4.31
CA GLY A 104 -6.63 12.17 5.10
C GLY A 104 -6.25 12.33 6.57
N ILE A 105 -6.93 11.58 7.43
CA ILE A 105 -6.62 11.51 8.86
C ILE A 105 -5.89 10.19 9.11
N VAL A 106 -4.73 10.26 9.77
CA VAL A 106 -4.01 9.07 10.22
C VAL A 106 -4.66 8.54 11.49
N ARG A 107 -4.95 7.24 11.52
CA ARG A 107 -5.46 6.54 12.70
C ARG A 107 -4.49 5.45 13.14
N SER A 108 -4.53 5.11 14.43
CA SER A 108 -3.82 3.95 14.93
C SER A 108 -4.30 2.69 14.22
N ARG A 109 -3.36 1.79 13.91
CA ARG A 109 -3.67 0.48 13.34
C ARG A 109 -4.52 -0.37 14.30
N SER A 110 -4.29 -0.23 15.60
CA SER A 110 -4.99 -0.97 16.64
C SER A 110 -5.07 -0.15 17.91
N LEU A 111 -6.25 -0.13 18.53
CA LEU A 111 -6.49 0.47 19.84
C LEU A 111 -7.14 -0.60 20.70
N VAL A 112 -6.48 -0.98 21.78
CA VAL A 112 -6.91 -2.08 22.66
C VAL A 112 -7.02 -1.54 24.09
N LYS A 113 -8.17 -1.79 24.72
CA LYS A 113 -8.36 -1.55 26.14
C LYS A 113 -7.86 -2.78 26.90
N LEU A 114 -6.84 -2.59 27.74
CA LEU A 114 -6.31 -3.65 28.59
C LEU A 114 -7.10 -3.73 29.89
N THR A 115 -7.43 -4.96 30.30
CA THR A 115 -8.10 -5.26 31.56
C THR A 115 -7.38 -6.42 32.23
N ALA A 116 -7.34 -6.42 33.57
CA ALA A 116 -6.86 -7.59 34.29
C ALA A 116 -7.88 -8.73 34.15
N GLU A 117 -7.37 -9.96 33.99
CA GLU A 117 -8.21 -11.16 33.91
C GLU A 117 -8.82 -11.52 35.26
N VAL A 118 -8.09 -11.25 36.35
CA VAL A 118 -8.52 -11.50 37.73
C VAL A 118 -8.60 -10.18 38.47
N ALA A 119 -9.66 -10.01 39.27
CA ALA A 119 -9.79 -8.88 40.18
C ALA A 119 -8.86 -9.04 41.39
N GLY A 120 -8.16 -7.99 41.77
CA GLY A 120 -7.28 -8.00 42.93
C GLY A 120 -6.61 -6.66 43.18
N VAL A 121 -5.81 -6.60 44.23
CA VAL A 121 -5.06 -5.40 44.60
C VAL A 121 -3.83 -5.27 43.72
N ILE A 122 -3.56 -4.05 43.23
CA ILE A 122 -2.37 -3.76 42.42
C ILE A 122 -1.19 -3.52 43.36
N VAL A 123 -0.17 -4.38 43.26
CA VAL A 123 1.05 -4.27 44.08
C VAL A 123 2.15 -3.48 43.36
N GLN A 124 2.20 -3.57 42.03
CA GLN A 124 3.22 -2.89 41.24
C GLN A 124 2.68 -2.36 39.90
N LEU A 125 3.01 -1.11 39.59
CA LEU A 125 2.75 -0.47 38.30
C LEU A 125 4.07 0.08 37.70
N PRO A 126 4.87 -0.77 37.02
CA PRO A 126 6.20 -0.40 36.54
C PRO A 126 6.20 0.56 35.33
N VAL A 127 5.05 0.77 34.68
CA VAL A 127 4.95 1.63 33.50
C VAL A 127 4.33 2.99 33.83
N ARG A 128 4.67 4.00 33.03
CA ARG A 128 4.08 5.34 33.10
C ARG A 128 3.21 5.62 31.87
N SER A 129 2.29 6.57 32.01
CA SER A 129 1.50 7.07 30.88
C SER A 129 2.40 7.54 29.74
N GLY A 130 2.10 7.12 28.51
CA GLY A 130 2.90 7.44 27.31
C GLY A 130 4.16 6.59 27.11
N SER A 131 4.47 5.66 28.02
CA SER A 131 5.61 4.76 27.83
C SER A 131 5.40 3.77 26.68
N VAL A 132 6.46 3.52 25.92
CA VAL A 132 6.47 2.52 24.85
C VAL A 132 6.75 1.15 25.46
N VAL A 133 5.85 0.20 25.23
CA VAL A 133 5.96 -1.18 25.74
C VAL A 133 6.08 -2.18 24.60
N LYS A 134 6.84 -3.25 24.84
CA LYS A 134 6.95 -4.38 23.90
C LYS A 134 5.90 -5.45 24.24
N LYS A 135 5.60 -6.31 23.28
CA LYS A 135 4.73 -7.47 23.52
C LYS A 135 5.32 -8.33 24.65
N GLY A 136 4.48 -8.69 25.63
CA GLY A 136 4.87 -9.49 26.78
C GLY A 136 5.56 -8.71 27.91
N ALA A 137 5.74 -7.39 27.77
CA ALA A 137 6.23 -6.57 28.87
C ALA A 137 5.22 -6.54 30.02
N VAL A 138 5.74 -6.59 31.25
CA VAL A 138 4.92 -6.49 32.46
C VAL A 138 4.46 -5.05 32.64
N ILE A 139 3.15 -4.83 32.54
CA ILE A 139 2.52 -3.50 32.66
C ILE A 139 2.01 -3.28 34.09
N LEU A 140 1.54 -4.34 34.74
CA LEU A 140 0.90 -4.30 36.06
C LEU A 140 1.10 -5.65 36.75
N LYS A 141 1.28 -5.65 38.07
CA LYS A 141 1.25 -6.86 38.90
C LYS A 141 0.13 -6.78 39.94
N VAL A 142 -0.72 -7.79 39.93
CA VAL A 142 -1.75 -8.04 40.94
C VAL A 142 -1.13 -8.88 42.05
N ASP A 143 -1.60 -8.71 43.29
CA ASP A 143 -1.18 -9.50 44.45
C ASP A 143 -1.40 -11.01 44.20
N PRO A 144 -0.33 -11.84 44.25
CA PRO A 144 -0.46 -13.28 44.02
C PRO A 144 -0.96 -14.05 45.25
N TYR A 145 -0.91 -13.48 46.46
CA TYR A 145 -1.18 -14.21 47.69
C TYR A 145 -2.52 -14.99 47.70
N PRO A 146 -3.69 -14.39 47.37
CA PRO A 146 -4.96 -15.14 47.36
C PRO A 146 -5.00 -16.22 46.27
N LEU A 147 -4.30 -16.02 45.15
CA LEU A 147 -4.22 -17.00 44.06
C LEU A 147 -3.36 -18.21 44.47
N GLU A 148 -2.23 -17.97 45.13
CA GLU A 148 -1.34 -19.02 45.63
C GLU A 148 -2.02 -19.89 46.68
N MET A 149 -2.78 -19.28 47.60
CA MET A 149 -3.55 -20.03 48.61
C MET A 149 -4.62 -20.91 47.95
N ALA A 150 -5.35 -20.39 46.95
CA ALA A 150 -6.34 -21.17 46.23
C ALA A 150 -5.72 -22.36 45.48
N VAL A 151 -4.53 -22.19 44.89
CA VAL A 151 -3.78 -23.26 44.23
C VAL A 151 -3.36 -24.33 45.25
N ARG A 152 -2.83 -23.91 46.41
CA ARG A 152 -2.39 -24.83 47.47
C ARG A 152 -3.55 -25.65 48.07
N ASP A 153 -4.70 -25.02 48.26
CA ASP A 153 -5.91 -25.69 48.71
C ASP A 153 -6.41 -26.70 47.69
N ALA A 154 -6.35 -26.36 46.40
CA ALA A 154 -6.73 -27.28 45.32
C ALA A 154 -5.78 -28.48 45.26
N GLN A 155 -4.46 -28.25 45.39
CA GLN A 155 -3.46 -29.32 45.43
C GLN A 155 -3.70 -30.27 46.61
N SER A 156 -3.93 -29.73 47.81
CA SER A 156 -4.20 -30.56 49.01
C SER A 156 -5.46 -31.44 48.84
N LYS A 157 -6.48 -30.94 48.14
CA LYS A 157 -7.69 -31.71 47.82
C LYS A 157 -7.42 -32.81 46.80
N LEU A 158 -6.55 -32.56 45.82
CA LEU A 158 -6.12 -33.57 44.86
C LEU A 158 -5.35 -34.69 45.57
N ASP A 159 -4.38 -34.34 46.42
CA ASP A 159 -3.58 -35.33 47.16
C ASP A 159 -4.46 -36.24 48.03
N GLN A 160 -5.44 -35.65 48.73
CA GLN A 160 -6.41 -36.42 49.51
C GLN A 160 -7.29 -37.31 48.64
N ALA A 161 -7.64 -36.89 47.43
CA ALA A 161 -8.44 -37.68 46.51
C ALA A 161 -7.62 -38.86 45.94
N GLU A 162 -6.36 -38.62 45.58
CA GLU A 162 -5.46 -39.67 45.10
C GLU A 162 -5.24 -40.75 46.17
N GLN A 163 -5.04 -40.34 47.43
CA GLN A 163 -4.91 -41.28 48.55
C GLN A 163 -6.18 -42.10 48.81
N ARG A 164 -7.36 -41.67 48.35
CA ARG A 164 -8.61 -42.43 48.50
C ARG A 164 -8.84 -43.46 47.39
N VAL A 165 -8.14 -43.34 46.27
CA VAL A 165 -8.33 -44.22 45.09
C VAL A 165 -7.42 -45.45 45.16
N PHE A 166 -6.31 -45.38 45.89
CA PHE A 166 -5.45 -46.51 46.23
C PHE A 166 -5.89 -47.18 47.54
#